data_AF-A0A0K8TL81-F1
#
_entry.id   AF-A0A0K8TL81-F1
#
_cell.length_a   1.000
_cell.length_b   1.000
_cell.length_c   1.000
_cell.angle_alpha   90.00
_cell.angle_beta   90.00
_cell.angle_gamma   90.00
#
_symmetry.space_group_name_H-M   'P 1'
#
loop_
_entity.id
_entity.type
_entity.pdbx_description
1 polymer ?
#
loop_
_entity_poly.entity_id
_entity_poly.type
_entity_poly.pdbx_seq_one_letter_code
_entity_poly.pdbx_strand_id
1 'polypeptide(L)'
;MGNKNSCCAYSSPQPERKVKEVPVFEEHLPEGEQSTNNLQHISEREALEGDADPSVDPSAATMFLERSKVENGGITRKKSQHQIAPQGNSSGSTGGLKKSSSCSTIYLDDSTVSQPNLKNTVKCVSLAIYYHIKNRESERRLDIFDEKLHPLTRDPVPEEYDISTPEHRQIYKFVRTLFNAAQLTAECAIITLVYLERLLTYAELDIAPSNWKLIVLGAILLASKVWDDQAVWNVDYCQILKDITVEDMNELERQFLELLQFNINVPSSVYAKYYFDLRSLAEANDLSFPTEPLSKERAQKLEAMSRVMQDKVTAEALKNGMKKWSSMDNISQGGPRRSVAILS
;
A
#
# COMPACT_ATOMS: atom_id res chain seq x y z
N MET A 1 -52.98 27.49 -35.20
CA MET A 1 -53.01 26.14 -34.58
C MET A 1 -51.60 25.90 -34.04
N GLY A 2 -51.28 25.72 -32.78
CA GLY A 2 -52.03 25.44 -31.57
C GLY A 2 -51.08 24.66 -30.64
N ASN A 3 -50.36 25.39 -29.77
CA ASN A 3 -49.97 25.11 -28.38
C ASN A 3 -49.71 23.64 -27.94
N LYS A 4 -48.56 23.31 -27.32
CA LYS A 4 -48.33 23.02 -25.86
C LYS A 4 -47.00 22.22 -25.75
N ASN A 5 -46.06 22.31 -24.80
CA ASN A 5 -46.00 22.63 -23.36
C ASN A 5 -44.54 23.06 -23.02
N SER A 6 -44.33 24.18 -22.30
CA SER A 6 -44.13 24.28 -20.84
C SER A 6 -42.69 24.01 -20.35
N CYS A 7 -41.99 25.07 -19.98
CA CYS A 7 -40.84 25.04 -19.06
C CYS A 7 -41.10 26.10 -17.98
N CYS A 8 -41.41 25.64 -16.77
CA CYS A 8 -41.54 26.50 -15.58
C CYS A 8 -40.14 26.83 -15.05
N ALA A 9 -39.91 28.11 -14.80
CA ALA A 9 -38.75 28.65 -14.10
C ALA A 9 -38.87 28.48 -12.59
N TYR A 10 -37.74 28.30 -11.91
CA TYR A 10 -37.56 28.74 -10.52
C TYR A 10 -36.13 29.28 -10.36
N SER A 11 -36.02 30.55 -9.98
CA SER A 11 -34.77 31.27 -9.74
C SER A 11 -34.24 30.96 -8.33
N SER A 12 -32.98 30.55 -8.21
CA SER A 12 -32.30 30.44 -6.90
C SER A 12 -31.67 31.79 -6.54
N PRO A 13 -31.80 32.29 -5.29
CA PRO A 13 -31.20 33.55 -4.87
C PRO A 13 -29.70 33.41 -4.54
N GLN A 14 -28.90 34.42 -4.88
CA GLN A 14 -27.46 34.51 -4.55
C GLN A 14 -27.23 34.84 -3.06
N PRO A 15 -26.15 34.35 -2.43
CA PRO A 15 -25.84 34.66 -1.04
C PRO A 15 -25.13 36.03 -0.90
N GLU A 16 -25.75 36.94 -0.14
CA GLU A 16 -25.13 38.18 0.33
C GLU A 16 -24.07 37.91 1.40
N ARG A 17 -22.90 38.54 1.24
CA ARG A 17 -21.76 38.46 2.17
C ARG A 17 -21.95 39.48 3.29
N LYS A 18 -22.42 39.06 4.48
CA LYS A 18 -22.43 39.92 5.68
C LYS A 18 -21.13 39.78 6.46
N VAL A 19 -20.40 40.90 6.57
CA VAL A 19 -19.27 41.09 7.48
C VAL A 19 -19.80 41.08 8.92
N LYS A 20 -19.23 40.23 9.79
CA LYS A 20 -19.47 40.25 11.24
C LYS A 20 -18.20 40.71 11.95
N GLU A 21 -18.35 41.80 12.70
CA GLU A 21 -17.36 42.37 13.61
C GLU A 21 -17.06 41.40 14.76
N VAL A 22 -15.79 41.36 15.19
CA VAL A 22 -15.29 40.55 16.31
C VAL A 22 -15.40 41.38 17.59
N PRO A 23 -16.12 40.94 18.64
CA PRO A 23 -15.99 41.56 19.95
C PRO A 23 -14.78 40.97 20.68
N VAL A 24 -13.89 41.85 21.12
CA VAL A 24 -12.80 41.54 22.06
C VAL A 24 -13.43 41.32 23.44
N PHE A 25 -13.25 40.14 24.01
CA PHE A 25 -13.57 39.86 25.41
C PHE A 25 -12.26 39.54 26.12
N GLU A 26 -11.76 40.49 26.91
CA GLU A 26 -10.68 40.28 27.86
C GLU A 26 -11.25 39.49 29.04
N GLU A 27 -10.82 38.24 29.21
CA GLU A 27 -11.11 37.46 30.42
C GLU A 27 -9.79 37.18 31.15
N HIS A 28 -9.57 37.94 32.23
CA HIS A 28 -8.53 37.65 33.21
C HIS A 28 -8.93 36.39 34.00
N LEU A 29 -8.17 35.31 33.86
CA LEU A 29 -8.29 34.13 34.71
C LEU A 29 -7.19 34.13 35.79
N PRO A 30 -7.51 33.86 37.06
CA PRO A 30 -6.51 33.67 38.11
C PRO A 30 -5.79 32.33 37.91
N GLU A 31 -4.49 32.30 38.22
CA GLU A 31 -3.64 31.10 38.15
C GLU A 31 -4.22 29.96 39.01
N GLY A 32 -4.42 28.78 38.41
CA GLY A 32 -4.51 27.55 39.19
C GLY A 32 -5.53 26.48 38.83
N GLU A 33 -6.14 26.45 37.63
CA GLU A 33 -6.99 25.31 37.25
C GLU A 33 -6.51 24.66 35.94
N GLN A 34 -5.98 23.44 36.05
CA GLN A 34 -5.67 22.59 34.90
C GLN A 34 -6.97 22.17 34.22
N SER A 35 -7.12 22.56 32.94
CA SER A 35 -8.20 22.10 32.08
C SER A 35 -8.15 20.58 31.95
N THR A 36 -9.19 19.90 32.46
CA THR A 36 -9.33 18.43 32.43
C THR A 36 -9.73 17.88 31.06
N ASN A 37 -9.59 18.66 29.97
CA ASN A 37 -10.02 18.28 28.62
C ASN A 37 -8.92 18.49 27.56
N ASN A 38 -7.65 18.25 27.89
CA ASN A 38 -6.60 18.11 26.87
C ASN A 38 -6.47 16.65 26.44
N LEU A 39 -7.43 16.16 25.65
CA LEU A 39 -7.25 14.93 24.89
C LEU A 39 -6.26 15.23 23.76
N GLN A 40 -5.06 14.68 23.87
CA GLN A 40 -3.99 14.82 22.87
C GLN A 40 -4.49 14.31 21.51
N HIS A 41 -4.28 15.08 20.44
CA HIS A 41 -4.70 14.70 19.10
C HIS A 41 -3.92 13.46 18.65
N ILE A 42 -4.53 12.53 17.91
CA ILE A 42 -3.92 11.22 17.56
C ILE A 42 -2.61 11.41 16.78
N SER A 43 -2.47 12.51 16.01
CA SER A 43 -1.23 12.87 15.31
C SER A 43 -0.08 13.30 16.22
N GLU A 44 -0.36 13.62 17.48
CA GLU A 44 0.58 14.12 18.48
C GLU A 44 0.97 13.06 19.51
N ARG A 45 0.44 11.84 19.40
CA ARG A 45 0.79 10.73 20.29
C ARG A 45 2.21 10.26 19.97
N GLU A 46 3.18 10.68 20.77
CA GLU A 46 4.56 10.20 20.68
C GLU A 46 4.60 8.69 20.97
N ALA A 47 5.29 7.93 20.12
CA ALA A 47 5.54 6.51 20.36
C ALA A 47 6.40 6.39 21.62
N LEU A 48 6.03 5.50 22.55
CA LEU A 48 6.83 5.22 23.74
C LEU A 48 8.25 4.80 23.29
N GLU A 49 9.26 5.56 23.70
CA GLU A 49 10.66 5.27 23.41
C GLU A 49 11.02 3.88 23.95
N GLY A 50 11.14 2.90 23.05
CA GLY A 50 11.66 1.58 23.41
C GLY A 50 11.02 0.37 22.73
N ASP A 51 10.72 0.43 21.43
CA ASP A 51 10.96 -0.62 20.43
C ASP A 51 10.48 -0.02 19.10
N ALA A 52 11.32 0.04 18.06
CA ALA A 52 10.94 0.71 16.83
C ALA A 52 9.97 -0.20 16.05
N ASP A 53 8.67 0.00 16.22
CA ASP A 53 7.62 -0.73 15.48
C ASP A 53 7.90 -0.62 13.96
N PRO A 54 8.26 -1.75 13.30
CA PRO A 54 8.64 -1.73 11.90
C PRO A 54 7.48 -1.31 10.99
N SER A 55 6.23 -1.42 11.43
CA SER A 55 5.08 -1.02 10.64
C SER A 55 4.89 0.50 10.53
N VAL A 56 5.54 1.27 11.41
CA VAL A 56 5.52 2.75 11.39
C VAL A 56 6.86 3.35 10.96
N ASP A 57 7.97 2.63 11.13
CA ASP A 57 9.31 3.09 10.73
C ASP A 57 9.58 2.85 9.23
N PRO A 58 9.73 3.90 8.41
CA PRO A 58 10.04 3.75 6.98
C PRO A 58 11.45 3.21 6.69
N SER A 59 12.35 3.21 7.67
CA SER A 59 13.75 2.78 7.53
C SER A 59 14.00 1.34 7.99
N ALA A 60 13.16 0.83 8.91
CA ALA A 60 13.16 -0.57 9.30
C ALA A 60 12.76 -1.47 8.11
N ALA A 61 13.10 -2.76 8.14
CA ALA A 61 12.53 -3.73 7.19
C ALA A 61 11.06 -4.02 7.54
N THR A 62 10.27 -4.51 6.58
CA THR A 62 8.93 -5.06 6.87
C THR A 62 9.02 -6.47 7.48
N MET A 63 8.06 -6.82 8.33
CA MET A 63 8.08 -8.13 9.00
C MET A 63 7.95 -9.28 8.01
N PHE A 64 7.13 -9.15 6.96
CA PHE A 64 6.96 -10.16 5.93
C PHE A 64 8.26 -10.43 5.18
N LEU A 65 9.06 -9.39 4.95
CA LEU A 65 10.32 -9.52 4.24
C LEU A 65 11.32 -10.27 5.11
N GLU A 66 11.34 -10.03 6.42
CA GLU A 66 12.13 -10.80 7.38
C GLU A 66 11.67 -12.26 7.45
N ARG A 67 10.38 -12.50 7.60
CA ARG A 67 9.80 -13.86 7.60
C ARG A 67 10.10 -14.60 6.30
N SER A 68 10.15 -13.93 5.15
CA SER A 68 10.51 -14.59 3.87
C SER A 68 11.97 -15.08 3.80
N LYS A 69 12.90 -14.47 4.55
CA LYS A 69 14.33 -14.83 4.51
C LYS A 69 14.64 -16.18 5.17
N VAL A 70 13.79 -16.60 6.11
CA VAL A 70 13.93 -17.88 6.83
C VAL A 70 13.90 -19.06 5.86
N GLU A 71 13.07 -19.01 4.81
CA GLU A 71 12.98 -20.07 3.82
C GLU A 71 14.16 -20.06 2.83
N ASN A 72 14.66 -18.89 2.47
CA ASN A 72 15.77 -18.73 1.51
C ASN A 72 17.16 -18.89 2.13
N GLY A 73 17.26 -19.44 3.35
CA GLY A 73 18.53 -19.66 4.06
C GLY A 73 19.31 -18.37 4.34
N GLY A 74 18.61 -17.25 4.53
CA GLY A 74 19.22 -15.92 4.74
C GLY A 74 19.84 -15.28 3.50
N ILE A 75 19.80 -15.95 2.35
CA ILE A 75 20.35 -15.41 1.09
C ILE A 75 19.21 -14.71 0.33
N THR A 76 18.96 -13.44 0.62
CA THR A 76 18.34 -12.56 -0.37
C THR A 76 19.32 -12.46 -1.53
N ARG A 77 19.14 -13.29 -2.56
CA ARG A 77 19.74 -13.04 -3.87
C ARG A 77 19.11 -11.76 -4.37
N LYS A 78 19.71 -10.61 -4.02
CA LYS A 78 19.63 -9.42 -4.88
C LYS A 78 20.24 -9.87 -6.20
N LYS A 79 19.45 -10.49 -7.07
CA LYS A 79 19.76 -10.57 -8.49
C LYS A 79 19.73 -9.12 -8.93
N SER A 80 20.84 -8.41 -8.72
CA SER A 80 21.03 -7.10 -9.31
C SER A 80 20.81 -7.32 -10.79
N GLN A 81 19.81 -6.67 -11.36
CA GLN A 81 19.55 -6.70 -12.78
C GLN A 81 20.73 -6.00 -13.48
N HIS A 82 21.82 -6.74 -13.69
CA HIS A 82 22.98 -6.36 -14.48
C HIS A 82 23.55 -7.54 -15.29
N GLN A 83 22.90 -8.71 -15.29
CA GLN A 83 23.36 -9.83 -16.11
C GLN A 83 22.19 -10.46 -16.88
N ILE A 84 21.97 -9.94 -18.08
CA ILE A 84 21.30 -10.66 -19.15
C ILE A 84 22.37 -11.55 -19.79
N ALA A 85 22.42 -12.83 -19.40
CA ALA A 85 23.05 -13.84 -20.22
C ALA A 85 21.94 -14.48 -21.08
N PRO A 86 22.02 -14.48 -22.41
CA PRO A 86 21.13 -15.30 -23.21
C PRO A 86 21.61 -16.75 -23.07
N GLN A 87 20.70 -17.65 -22.66
CA GLN A 87 20.88 -19.08 -22.90
C GLN A 87 20.89 -19.31 -24.42
N GLY A 88 22.09 -19.41 -24.98
CA GLY A 88 22.34 -19.89 -26.33
C GLY A 88 23.32 -21.06 -26.23
N ASN A 89 22.81 -22.28 -26.44
CA ASN A 89 23.63 -23.46 -26.65
C ASN A 89 24.48 -23.26 -27.92
N SER A 90 25.78 -23.04 -27.77
CA SER A 90 26.76 -23.47 -28.76
C SER A 90 28.12 -23.70 -28.11
N SER A 91 28.60 -24.92 -28.28
CA SER A 91 29.94 -25.39 -27.97
C SER A 91 31.00 -24.59 -28.74
N GLY A 92 32.02 -24.09 -28.05
CA GLY A 92 33.23 -23.58 -28.70
C GLY A 92 33.97 -22.52 -27.91
N SER A 93 35.01 -22.93 -27.20
CA SER A 93 36.04 -22.07 -26.61
C SER A 93 36.61 -21.07 -27.63
N THR A 94 36.66 -19.79 -27.28
CA THR A 94 37.74 -18.82 -27.58
C THR A 94 37.43 -17.48 -26.91
N GLY A 95 38.43 -16.89 -26.27
CA GLY A 95 38.29 -15.71 -25.40
C GLY A 95 37.67 -14.51 -26.11
N GLY A 96 36.49 -14.10 -25.64
CA GLY A 96 35.78 -12.89 -26.06
C GLY A 96 35.99 -11.75 -25.07
N LEU A 97 36.42 -10.60 -25.59
CA LEU A 97 36.57 -9.32 -24.89
C LEU A 97 35.38 -9.01 -23.94
N LYS A 98 35.70 -8.50 -22.74
CA LYS A 98 34.70 -7.92 -21.82
C LYS A 98 33.97 -6.77 -22.53
N LYS A 99 32.72 -6.99 -22.93
CA LYS A 99 31.84 -5.95 -23.43
C LYS A 99 31.19 -5.25 -22.23
N SER A 100 31.44 -3.96 -22.09
CA SER A 100 30.73 -3.07 -21.17
C SER A 100 29.27 -2.89 -21.61
N SER A 101 28.36 -2.88 -20.64
CA SER A 101 26.91 -2.77 -20.82
C SER A 101 26.51 -1.41 -21.40
N SER A 102 26.62 -1.26 -22.72
CA SER A 102 26.09 -0.13 -23.49
C SER A 102 24.68 -0.45 -24.01
N CYS A 103 23.84 -1.11 -23.21
CA CYS A 103 22.50 -1.49 -23.65
C CYS A 103 21.65 -0.23 -23.89
N SER A 104 21.40 0.05 -25.16
CA SER A 104 20.54 1.14 -25.64
C SER A 104 19.06 0.95 -25.30
N THR A 105 18.67 -0.30 -24.99
CA THR A 105 17.29 -0.70 -24.72
C THR A 105 17.07 -0.85 -23.22
N ILE A 106 16.25 0.04 -22.65
CA ILE A 106 15.81 0.00 -21.25
C ILE A 106 14.58 -0.90 -21.18
N TYR A 107 14.54 -1.83 -20.23
CA TYR A 107 13.36 -2.65 -19.97
C TYR A 107 12.66 -2.16 -18.71
N LEU A 108 11.35 -1.94 -18.78
CA LEU A 108 10.55 -1.43 -17.66
C LEU A 108 9.26 -2.22 -17.55
N ASP A 109 8.86 -2.53 -16.32
CA ASP A 109 7.48 -2.94 -16.06
C ASP A 109 6.57 -1.72 -15.90
N ASP A 110 5.26 -1.90 -16.02
CA ASP A 110 4.25 -0.85 -15.88
C ASP A 110 3.78 -0.66 -14.43
N SER A 111 4.56 -1.11 -13.44
CA SER A 111 4.27 -0.88 -12.03
C SER A 111 5.18 0.20 -11.48
N THR A 112 4.57 1.27 -10.95
CA THR A 112 5.29 2.31 -10.20
C THR A 112 4.72 2.43 -8.80
N VAL A 113 5.42 3.14 -7.90
CA VAL A 113 4.92 3.44 -6.54
C VAL A 113 3.55 4.12 -6.61
N SER A 114 3.38 5.06 -7.55
CA SER A 114 2.15 5.84 -7.74
C SER A 114 1.08 5.12 -8.55
N GLN A 115 1.42 4.03 -9.22
CA GLN A 115 0.49 3.23 -10.02
C GLN A 115 0.92 1.75 -9.96
N PRO A 116 0.72 1.08 -8.82
CA PRO A 116 1.06 -0.33 -8.68
C PRO A 116 0.17 -1.20 -9.56
N ASN A 117 0.71 -2.32 -10.06
CA ASN A 117 -0.10 -3.28 -10.79
C ASN A 117 -0.93 -4.14 -9.81
N LEU A 118 -2.26 -4.08 -9.90
CA LEU A 118 -3.16 -4.78 -8.99
C LEU A 118 -2.92 -6.29 -8.93
N LYS A 119 -2.81 -6.94 -10.09
CA LYS A 119 -2.64 -8.39 -10.15
C LYS A 119 -1.33 -8.84 -9.48
N ASN A 120 -0.27 -8.06 -9.67
CA ASN A 120 1.05 -8.34 -9.12
C ASN A 120 1.02 -8.14 -7.60
N THR A 121 0.49 -6.99 -7.19
CA THR A 121 0.44 -6.57 -5.80
C THR A 121 -0.37 -7.56 -4.97
N VAL A 122 -1.57 -7.95 -5.43
CA VAL A 122 -2.39 -8.95 -4.73
C VAL A 122 -1.67 -10.31 -4.61
N LYS A 123 -0.96 -10.76 -5.66
CA LYS A 123 -0.16 -12.00 -5.59
C LYS A 123 0.96 -11.91 -4.54
N CYS A 124 1.65 -10.77 -4.48
CA CYS A 124 2.77 -10.57 -3.57
C CYS A 124 2.30 -10.38 -2.13
N VAL A 125 1.21 -9.63 -1.89
CA VAL A 125 0.57 -9.51 -0.58
C VAL A 125 0.10 -10.87 -0.08
N SER A 126 -0.49 -11.69 -0.95
CA SER A 126 -0.88 -13.06 -0.58
C SER A 126 0.33 -13.93 -0.22
N LEU A 127 1.49 -13.68 -0.83
CA LEU A 127 2.74 -14.38 -0.51
C LEU A 127 3.33 -13.88 0.82
N ALA A 128 3.25 -12.58 1.10
CA ALA A 128 3.61 -12.01 2.39
C ALA A 128 2.79 -12.64 3.53
N ILE A 129 1.46 -12.72 3.36
CA ILE A 129 0.56 -13.39 4.32
C ILE A 129 0.93 -14.87 4.49
N TYR A 130 1.22 -15.57 3.39
CA TYR A 130 1.69 -16.96 3.44
C TYR A 130 2.95 -17.11 4.32
N TYR A 131 3.91 -16.20 4.18
CA TYR A 131 5.13 -16.19 5.01
C TYR A 131 4.86 -15.89 6.47
N HIS A 132 3.90 -15.01 6.78
CA HIS A 132 3.47 -14.81 8.16
C HIS A 132 2.94 -16.09 8.80
N ILE A 133 2.13 -16.87 8.07
CA ILE A 133 1.54 -18.12 8.59
C ILE A 133 2.58 -19.22 8.72
N LYS A 134 3.43 -19.38 7.69
CA LYS A 134 4.42 -20.45 7.62
C LYS A 134 5.54 -20.27 8.64
N ASN A 135 6.05 -19.05 8.77
CA ASN A 135 7.20 -18.72 9.61
C ASN A 135 6.76 -17.91 10.82
N ARG A 136 5.63 -18.32 11.45
CA ARG A 136 5.18 -17.75 12.72
C ARG A 136 6.12 -18.15 13.85
N GLU A 137 6.28 -17.25 14.81
CA GLU A 137 7.23 -17.43 15.92
C GLU A 137 6.53 -17.87 17.20
N SER A 138 5.24 -17.55 17.35
CA SER A 138 4.40 -17.96 18.47
C SER A 138 3.06 -18.54 17.99
N GLU A 139 2.26 -18.99 18.96
CA GLU A 139 0.88 -19.44 18.77
C GLU A 139 -0.12 -18.49 19.46
N ARG A 140 0.24 -17.21 19.63
CA ARG A 140 -0.66 -16.22 20.24
C ARG A 140 -1.77 -15.83 19.28
N ARG A 141 -3.01 -15.92 19.75
CA ARG A 141 -4.23 -15.74 18.97
C ARG A 141 -5.31 -15.07 19.83
N LEU A 142 -6.29 -14.44 19.17
CA LEU A 142 -7.49 -13.92 19.81
C LEU A 142 -8.73 -14.64 19.27
N ASP A 143 -9.67 -14.91 20.16
CA ASP A 143 -10.92 -15.60 19.86
C ASP A 143 -11.75 -14.88 18.79
N ILE A 144 -11.69 -13.54 18.73
CA ILE A 144 -12.41 -12.74 17.72
C ILE A 144 -12.01 -13.07 16.28
N PHE A 145 -10.80 -13.60 16.08
CA PHE A 145 -10.31 -14.02 14.77
C PHE A 145 -10.38 -15.54 14.58
N ASP A 146 -10.93 -16.30 15.52
CA ASP A 146 -11.02 -17.76 15.38
C ASP A 146 -12.14 -18.15 14.39
N GLU A 147 -11.78 -18.88 13.33
CA GLU A 147 -12.70 -19.28 12.26
C GLU A 147 -13.82 -20.21 12.76
N LYS A 148 -13.59 -21.00 13.83
CA LYS A 148 -14.62 -21.87 14.39
C LYS A 148 -15.63 -21.09 15.22
N LEU A 149 -15.19 -20.05 15.93
CA LEU A 149 -16.07 -19.15 16.68
C LEU A 149 -16.81 -18.16 15.77
N HIS A 150 -16.16 -17.70 14.70
CA HIS A 150 -16.69 -16.71 13.76
C HIS A 150 -16.59 -17.20 12.30
N PRO A 151 -17.37 -18.23 11.91
CA PRO A 151 -17.25 -18.85 10.59
C PRO A 151 -17.68 -17.89 9.47
N LEU A 152 -16.86 -17.83 8.41
CA LEU A 152 -17.16 -17.00 7.22
C LEU A 152 -18.14 -17.68 6.25
N THR A 153 -18.39 -18.97 6.42
CA THR A 153 -19.24 -19.80 5.58
C THR A 153 -20.15 -20.67 6.44
N ARG A 154 -21.32 -21.05 5.91
CA ARG A 154 -22.22 -22.00 6.58
C ARG A 154 -21.69 -23.43 6.69
N ASP A 155 -20.72 -23.79 5.84
CA ASP A 155 -20.10 -25.11 5.90
C ASP A 155 -19.38 -25.28 7.24
N PRO A 156 -19.57 -26.43 7.92
CA PRO A 156 -18.93 -26.67 9.20
C PRO A 156 -17.41 -26.64 9.03
N VAL A 157 -16.76 -25.85 9.88
CA VAL A 157 -15.30 -25.77 9.94
C VAL A 157 -14.76 -27.17 10.30
N PRO A 158 -13.87 -27.77 9.49
CA PRO A 158 -13.32 -29.09 9.76
C PRO A 158 -12.66 -29.16 11.14
N GLU A 159 -12.66 -30.32 11.81
CA GLU A 159 -11.99 -30.44 13.11
C GLU A 159 -10.47 -30.19 13.01
N GLU A 160 -9.89 -30.42 11.84
CA GLU A 160 -8.46 -30.23 11.54
C GLU A 160 -8.11 -28.83 10.97
N TYR A 161 -9.04 -27.86 11.04
CA TYR A 161 -8.88 -26.52 10.45
C TYR A 161 -7.63 -25.76 10.92
N ASP A 162 -7.19 -26.01 12.15
CA ASP A 162 -6.02 -25.38 12.75
C ASP A 162 -4.69 -26.10 12.45
N ILE A 163 -4.77 -27.30 11.85
CA ILE A 163 -3.59 -28.14 11.58
C ILE A 163 -3.02 -27.83 10.19
N SER A 164 -3.90 -27.70 9.19
CA SER A 164 -3.50 -27.58 7.79
C SER A 164 -3.16 -26.13 7.42
N THR A 165 -1.87 -25.83 7.30
CA THR A 165 -1.42 -24.52 6.80
C THR A 165 -1.94 -24.26 5.38
N PRO A 166 -2.59 -23.11 5.12
CA PRO A 166 -3.10 -22.80 3.79
C PRO A 166 -1.97 -22.60 2.77
N GLU A 167 -2.15 -23.12 1.57
CA GLU A 167 -1.25 -22.84 0.45
C GLU A 167 -1.38 -21.38 0.00
N HIS A 168 -0.29 -20.81 -0.53
CA HIS A 168 -0.30 -19.48 -1.16
C HIS A 168 -1.46 -19.30 -2.15
N ARG A 169 -1.79 -20.34 -2.92
CA ARG A 169 -2.90 -20.31 -3.88
C ARG A 169 -4.27 -20.10 -3.21
N GLN A 170 -4.49 -20.66 -2.03
CA GLN A 170 -5.76 -20.50 -1.29
C GLN A 170 -5.88 -19.06 -0.78
N ILE A 171 -4.82 -18.54 -0.19
CA ILE A 171 -4.76 -17.14 0.29
C ILE A 171 -4.96 -16.18 -0.89
N TYR A 172 -4.26 -16.40 -2.00
CA TYR A 172 -4.41 -15.58 -3.21
C TYR A 172 -5.83 -15.61 -3.78
N LYS A 173 -6.48 -16.78 -3.82
CA LYS A 173 -7.87 -16.88 -4.27
C LYS A 173 -8.81 -16.07 -3.36
N PHE A 174 -8.62 -16.15 -2.04
CA PHE A 174 -9.44 -15.41 -1.07
C PHE A 174 -9.28 -13.90 -1.27
N VAL A 175 -8.05 -13.37 -1.21
CA VAL A 175 -7.77 -11.94 -1.39
C VAL A 175 -8.26 -11.47 -2.76
N ARG A 176 -7.97 -12.21 -3.84
CA ARG A 176 -8.41 -11.82 -5.19
C ARG A 176 -9.93 -11.77 -5.32
N THR A 177 -10.67 -12.69 -4.70
CA THR A 177 -12.14 -12.67 -4.75
C THR A 177 -12.70 -11.40 -4.11
N LEU A 178 -12.19 -11.02 -2.93
CA LEU A 178 -12.59 -9.79 -2.25
C LEU A 178 -12.24 -8.55 -3.09
N PHE A 179 -11.00 -8.44 -3.57
CA PHE A 179 -10.56 -7.29 -4.37
C PHE A 179 -11.34 -7.15 -5.68
N ASN A 180 -11.63 -8.26 -6.37
CA ASN A 180 -12.39 -8.21 -7.61
C ASN A 180 -13.86 -7.85 -7.39
N ALA A 181 -14.47 -8.38 -6.32
CA ALA A 181 -15.89 -8.17 -6.05
C ALA A 181 -16.17 -6.77 -5.49
N ALA A 182 -15.29 -6.27 -4.61
CA ALA A 182 -15.36 -4.92 -4.05
C ALA A 182 -14.65 -3.85 -4.92
N GLN A 183 -14.12 -4.23 -6.09
CA GLN A 183 -13.43 -3.35 -7.05
C GLN A 183 -12.25 -2.55 -6.45
N LEU A 184 -11.51 -3.16 -5.53
CA LEU A 184 -10.43 -2.49 -4.78
C LEU A 184 -9.16 -2.30 -5.62
N THR A 185 -8.43 -1.24 -5.28
CA THR A 185 -7.19 -0.81 -5.97
C THR A 185 -5.93 -1.53 -5.47
N ALA A 186 -4.82 -1.38 -6.20
CA ALA A 186 -3.56 -2.03 -5.85
C ALA A 186 -2.94 -1.41 -4.59
N GLU A 187 -3.13 -0.12 -4.44
CA GLU A 187 -2.75 0.71 -3.30
C GLU A 187 -3.46 0.22 -2.03
N CYS A 188 -4.76 -0.10 -2.11
CA CYS A 188 -5.53 -0.70 -1.01
C CYS A 188 -4.91 -2.04 -0.54
N ALA A 189 -4.34 -2.84 -1.44
CA ALA A 189 -3.66 -4.09 -1.08
C ALA A 189 -2.37 -3.84 -0.26
N ILE A 190 -1.65 -2.77 -0.56
CA ILE A 190 -0.44 -2.38 0.19
C ILE A 190 -0.84 -1.90 1.58
N ILE A 191 -1.87 -1.04 1.68
CA ILE A 191 -2.40 -0.56 2.96
C ILE A 191 -2.94 -1.72 3.82
N THR A 192 -3.60 -2.70 3.19
CA THR A 192 -4.04 -3.94 3.87
C THR A 192 -2.87 -4.62 4.59
N LEU A 193 -1.72 -4.74 3.93
CA LEU A 193 -0.54 -5.39 4.52
C LEU A 193 0.06 -4.56 5.66
N VAL A 194 0.05 -3.22 5.56
CA VAL A 194 0.45 -2.31 6.65
C VAL A 194 -0.42 -2.53 7.88
N TYR A 195 -1.75 -2.55 7.72
CA TYR A 195 -2.68 -2.76 8.83
C TYR A 195 -2.58 -4.15 9.43
N LEU A 196 -2.29 -5.16 8.60
CA LEU A 196 -2.04 -6.51 9.07
C LEU A 196 -0.77 -6.57 9.94
N GLU A 197 0.37 -6.01 9.51
CA GLU A 197 1.58 -6.01 10.35
C GLU A 197 1.43 -5.15 11.61
N ARG A 198 0.70 -4.03 11.54
CA ARG A 198 0.32 -3.25 12.74
C ARG A 198 -0.46 -4.09 13.74
N LEU A 199 -1.44 -4.85 13.27
CA LEU A 199 -2.22 -5.75 14.12
C LEU A 199 -1.32 -6.77 14.82
N LEU A 200 -0.43 -7.42 14.06
CA LEU A 200 0.50 -8.43 14.62
C LEU A 200 1.41 -7.81 15.68
N THR A 201 1.85 -6.56 15.47
CA THR A 201 2.74 -5.84 16.39
C THR A 201 1.98 -5.38 17.65
N TYR A 202 0.85 -4.68 17.49
CA TYR A 202 0.14 -4.04 18.63
C TYR A 202 -0.61 -5.03 19.50
N ALA A 203 -1.16 -6.09 18.90
CA ALA A 203 -1.86 -7.12 19.64
C ALA A 203 -0.96 -8.31 20.01
N GLU A 204 0.32 -8.27 19.63
CA GLU A 204 1.29 -9.37 19.80
C GLU A 204 0.73 -10.72 19.30
N LEU A 205 0.15 -10.69 18.09
CA LEU A 205 -0.54 -11.82 17.46
C LEU A 205 0.27 -12.45 16.34
N ASP A 206 0.03 -13.74 16.10
CA ASP A 206 0.50 -14.44 14.92
C ASP A 206 -0.67 -14.91 14.04
N ILE A 207 -0.41 -14.92 12.73
CA ILE A 207 -1.35 -15.49 11.76
C ILE A 207 -1.19 -17.00 11.75
N ALA A 208 -2.29 -17.70 11.95
CA ALA A 208 -2.40 -19.15 12.04
C ALA A 208 -3.46 -19.68 11.05
N PRO A 209 -3.47 -21.00 10.77
CA PRO A 209 -4.47 -21.62 9.90
C PRO A 209 -5.91 -21.38 10.36
N SER A 210 -6.14 -21.27 11.68
CA SER A 210 -7.46 -21.01 12.26
C SER A 210 -7.95 -19.57 12.17
N ASN A 211 -7.08 -18.58 11.92
CA ASN A 211 -7.46 -17.16 12.08
C ASN A 211 -7.19 -16.26 10.87
N TRP A 212 -6.42 -16.74 9.89
CA TRP A 212 -5.90 -15.90 8.81
C TRP A 212 -7.00 -15.24 7.97
N LYS A 213 -8.14 -15.90 7.75
CA LYS A 213 -9.21 -15.34 6.91
C LYS A 213 -9.84 -14.11 7.55
N LEU A 214 -10.12 -14.16 8.85
CA LEU A 214 -10.73 -13.06 9.60
C LEU A 214 -9.76 -11.90 9.78
N ILE A 215 -8.48 -12.17 10.06
CA ILE A 215 -7.42 -11.14 10.10
C ILE A 215 -7.31 -10.43 8.75
N VAL A 216 -7.21 -11.18 7.66
CA VAL A 216 -7.08 -10.61 6.31
C VAL A 216 -8.34 -9.85 5.91
N LEU A 217 -9.53 -10.38 6.23
CA LEU A 217 -10.79 -9.70 5.98
C LEU A 217 -10.88 -8.37 6.74
N GLY A 218 -10.57 -8.36 8.04
CA GLY A 218 -10.57 -7.15 8.86
C GLY A 218 -9.61 -6.07 8.33
N ALA A 219 -8.41 -6.47 7.92
CA ALA A 219 -7.43 -5.56 7.32
C ALA A 219 -7.93 -4.97 5.98
N ILE A 220 -8.57 -5.78 5.13
CA ILE A 220 -9.14 -5.33 3.84
C ILE A 220 -10.31 -4.38 4.08
N LEU A 221 -11.23 -4.72 4.99
CA LEU A 221 -12.37 -3.88 5.35
C LEU A 221 -11.89 -2.48 5.73
N LEU A 222 -10.91 -2.41 6.63
CA LEU A 222 -10.37 -1.14 7.10
C LEU A 222 -9.61 -0.38 6.01
N ALA A 223 -8.76 -1.05 5.24
CA ALA A 223 -8.01 -0.43 4.13
C ALA A 223 -8.94 0.16 3.07
N SER A 224 -10.01 -0.56 2.70
CA SER A 224 -10.97 -0.11 1.69
C SER A 224 -11.76 1.13 2.09
N LYS A 225 -11.90 1.39 3.39
CA LYS A 225 -12.60 2.57 3.91
C LYS A 225 -11.71 3.79 4.07
N VAL A 226 -10.44 3.58 4.39
CA VAL A 226 -9.50 4.67 4.67
C VAL A 226 -8.84 5.16 3.38
N TRP A 227 -8.56 4.25 2.44
CA TRP A 227 -7.78 4.57 1.25
C TRP A 227 -8.63 4.84 0.00
N ASP A 228 -9.76 4.15 -0.16
CA ASP A 228 -10.58 4.28 -1.36
C ASP A 228 -11.55 5.46 -1.25
N ASP A 229 -11.56 6.34 -2.26
CA ASP A 229 -12.52 7.44 -2.35
C ASP A 229 -13.96 6.91 -2.60
N GLN A 230 -14.08 5.70 -3.16
CA GLN A 230 -15.35 4.98 -3.31
C GLN A 230 -15.53 4.04 -2.11
N ALA A 231 -16.07 4.57 -1.02
CA ALA A 231 -16.28 3.79 0.19
C ALA A 231 -17.21 2.58 -0.06
N VAL A 232 -16.69 1.38 0.19
CA VAL A 232 -17.44 0.12 0.18
C VAL A 232 -18.07 -0.09 1.56
N TRP A 233 -19.37 -0.36 1.60
CA TRP A 233 -20.12 -0.49 2.84
C TRP A 233 -20.06 -1.94 3.33
N ASN A 234 -20.23 -2.18 4.64
CA ASN A 234 -20.20 -3.55 5.18
C ASN A 234 -21.29 -4.46 4.59
N VAL A 235 -22.42 -3.88 4.17
CA VAL A 235 -23.48 -4.61 3.47
C VAL A 235 -23.00 -5.17 2.12
N ASP A 236 -22.08 -4.50 1.44
CA ASP A 236 -21.53 -4.97 0.17
C ASP A 236 -20.65 -6.21 0.40
N TYR A 237 -19.88 -6.24 1.49
CA TYR A 237 -19.11 -7.41 1.89
C TYR A 237 -20.00 -8.61 2.26
N CYS A 238 -21.18 -8.37 2.85
CA CYS A 238 -22.16 -9.42 3.11
C CYS A 238 -22.75 -10.00 1.80
N GLN A 239 -22.79 -9.24 0.70
CA GLN A 239 -23.19 -9.78 -0.61
C GLN A 239 -22.12 -10.72 -1.20
N ILE A 240 -20.85 -10.46 -0.88
CA ILE A 240 -19.71 -11.29 -1.30
C ILE A 240 -19.63 -12.55 -0.41
N LEU A 241 -19.71 -12.38 0.90
CA LEU A 241 -19.67 -13.41 1.94
C LEU A 241 -21.08 -13.61 2.51
N LYS A 242 -21.93 -14.29 1.73
CA LYS A 242 -23.40 -14.40 1.93
C LYS A 242 -23.85 -14.98 3.27
N ASP A 243 -22.94 -15.63 3.98
CA ASP A 243 -23.24 -16.33 5.23
C ASP A 243 -22.93 -15.49 6.47
N ILE A 244 -22.40 -14.28 6.31
CA ILE A 244 -22.01 -13.38 7.41
C ILE A 244 -23.03 -12.25 7.54
N THR A 245 -23.35 -11.87 8.77
CA THR A 245 -24.28 -10.77 9.05
C THR A 245 -23.58 -9.41 9.01
N VAL A 246 -24.35 -8.33 8.86
CA VAL A 246 -23.82 -6.97 8.91
C VAL A 246 -23.29 -6.65 10.30
N GLU A 247 -23.94 -7.21 11.33
CA GLU A 247 -23.54 -7.10 12.73
C GLU A 247 -22.15 -7.73 12.97
N ASP A 248 -21.91 -8.93 12.45
CA ASP A 248 -20.59 -9.58 12.55
C ASP A 248 -19.49 -8.78 11.83
N MET A 249 -19.81 -8.20 10.66
CA MET A 249 -18.88 -7.35 9.91
C MET A 249 -18.54 -6.06 10.67
N ASN A 250 -19.55 -5.40 11.24
CA ASN A 250 -19.37 -4.19 12.05
C ASN A 250 -18.53 -4.50 13.30
N GLU A 251 -18.78 -5.63 13.95
CA GLU A 251 -18.02 -6.04 15.12
C GLU A 251 -16.57 -6.36 14.79
N LEU A 252 -16.31 -7.09 13.69
CA LEU A 252 -14.96 -7.36 13.20
C LEU A 252 -14.20 -6.06 12.93
N GLU A 253 -14.84 -5.10 12.24
CA GLU A 253 -14.24 -3.78 11.97
C GLU A 253 -13.93 -3.01 13.26
N ARG A 254 -14.88 -2.97 14.20
CA ARG A 254 -14.72 -2.26 15.48
C ARG A 254 -13.55 -2.84 16.27
N GLN A 255 -13.48 -4.17 16.37
CA GLN A 255 -12.41 -4.87 17.08
C GLN A 255 -11.05 -4.65 16.40
N PHE A 256 -11.00 -4.69 15.07
CA PHE A 256 -9.77 -4.41 14.33
C PHE A 256 -9.27 -2.98 14.59
N LEU A 257 -10.17 -1.98 14.58
CA LEU A 257 -9.83 -0.58 14.90
C LEU A 257 -9.28 -0.42 16.32
N GLU A 258 -9.90 -1.08 17.29
CA GLU A 258 -9.48 -1.05 18.70
C GLU A 258 -8.09 -1.67 18.88
N LEU A 259 -7.83 -2.82 18.24
CA LEU A 259 -6.52 -3.47 18.27
C LEU A 259 -5.44 -2.63 17.57
N LEU A 260 -5.81 -1.86 16.55
CA LEU A 260 -4.92 -0.87 15.92
C LEU A 260 -4.75 0.40 16.76
N GLN A 261 -5.42 0.52 17.90
CA GLN A 261 -5.48 1.73 18.72
C GLN A 261 -5.85 2.97 17.89
N PHE A 262 -6.69 2.78 16.87
CA PHE A 262 -7.09 3.79 15.89
C PHE A 262 -5.91 4.42 15.10
N ASN A 263 -4.73 3.79 15.09
CA ASN A 263 -3.60 4.20 14.25
C ASN A 263 -3.81 3.76 12.80
N ILE A 264 -4.68 4.48 12.09
CA ILE A 264 -5.03 4.24 10.68
C ILE A 264 -4.21 5.10 9.71
N ASN A 265 -3.42 6.05 10.19
CA ASN A 265 -2.66 6.92 9.31
C ASN A 265 -1.49 6.15 8.68
N VAL A 266 -1.38 6.15 7.35
CA VAL A 266 -0.26 5.55 6.62
C VAL A 266 0.49 6.64 5.86
N PRO A 267 1.65 7.11 6.38
CA PRO A 267 2.48 8.07 5.67
C PRO A 267 2.96 7.54 4.32
N SER A 268 3.18 8.44 3.36
CA SER A 268 3.68 8.06 2.02
C SER A 268 5.02 7.32 2.05
N SER A 269 5.86 7.61 3.04
CA SER A 269 7.13 6.91 3.27
C SER A 269 6.94 5.46 3.68
N VAL A 270 5.99 5.17 4.57
CA VAL A 270 5.62 3.80 4.98
C VAL A 270 5.01 3.05 3.80
N TYR A 271 4.08 3.68 3.08
CA TYR A 271 3.52 3.09 1.86
C TYR A 271 4.60 2.73 0.83
N ALA A 272 5.53 3.65 0.57
CA ALA A 272 6.63 3.43 -0.39
C ALA A 272 7.56 2.29 0.06
N LYS A 273 7.89 2.22 1.36
CA LYS A 273 8.63 1.10 1.95
C LYS A 273 7.97 -0.24 1.62
N TYR A 274 6.68 -0.39 1.96
CA TYR A 274 5.95 -1.64 1.72
C TYR A 274 5.87 -1.99 0.23
N TYR A 275 5.69 -0.99 -0.64
CA TYR A 275 5.71 -1.20 -2.09
C TYR A 275 7.06 -1.77 -2.57
N PHE A 276 8.18 -1.19 -2.15
CA PHE A 276 9.51 -1.64 -2.59
C PHE A 276 9.91 -2.99 -1.98
N ASP A 277 9.52 -3.25 -0.74
CA ASP A 277 9.72 -4.55 -0.10
C ASP A 277 8.90 -5.65 -0.78
N LEU A 278 7.66 -5.36 -1.19
CA LEU A 278 6.83 -6.29 -1.98
C LEU A 278 7.44 -6.60 -3.35
N ARG A 279 8.05 -5.60 -4.02
CA ARG A 279 8.79 -5.84 -5.26
C ARG A 279 10.00 -6.75 -5.02
N SER A 280 10.76 -6.49 -3.96
CA SER A 280 11.90 -7.32 -3.58
C SER A 280 11.48 -8.76 -3.30
N LEU A 281 10.35 -8.96 -2.62
CA LEU A 281 9.76 -10.29 -2.39
C LEU A 281 9.34 -10.96 -3.70
N ALA A 282 8.73 -10.21 -4.62
CA ALA A 282 8.32 -10.71 -5.92
C ALA A 282 9.50 -11.19 -6.76
N GLU A 283 10.59 -10.43 -6.80
CA GLU A 283 11.82 -10.77 -7.50
C GLU A 283 12.50 -12.01 -6.91
N ALA A 284 12.53 -12.14 -5.58
CA ALA A 284 13.10 -13.29 -4.91
C ALA A 284 12.35 -14.61 -5.17
N ASN A 285 11.06 -14.52 -5.53
CA ASN A 285 10.17 -15.66 -5.74
C ASN A 285 9.75 -15.84 -7.22
N ASP A 286 10.48 -15.20 -8.15
CA ASP A 286 10.20 -15.24 -9.59
C ASP A 286 8.72 -14.89 -9.95
N LEU A 287 8.10 -14.02 -9.13
CA LEU A 287 6.75 -13.47 -9.35
C LEU A 287 6.79 -12.10 -10.07
N SER A 288 7.99 -11.58 -10.35
CA SER A 288 8.17 -10.36 -11.14
C SER A 288 7.58 -10.53 -12.53
N PHE A 289 6.89 -9.50 -13.02
CA PHE A 289 6.28 -9.55 -14.34
C PHE A 289 7.32 -9.31 -15.42
N PRO A 290 7.06 -9.79 -16.66
CA PRO A 290 7.96 -9.55 -17.78
C PRO A 290 8.12 -8.05 -17.97
N THR A 291 9.37 -7.58 -17.92
CA THR A 291 9.68 -6.21 -18.30
C THR A 291 9.64 -6.11 -19.82
N GLU A 292 8.98 -5.07 -20.33
CA GLU A 292 8.93 -4.80 -21.77
C GLU A 292 9.97 -3.75 -22.16
N PRO A 293 10.53 -3.81 -23.39
CA PRO A 293 11.42 -2.77 -23.86
C PRO A 293 10.67 -1.43 -23.89
N LEU A 294 11.33 -0.39 -23.39
CA LEU A 294 10.79 0.96 -23.34
C LEU A 294 10.52 1.44 -24.77
N SER A 295 9.26 1.67 -25.11
CA SER A 295 8.89 2.21 -26.42
C SER A 295 9.24 3.70 -26.54
N LYS A 296 9.44 4.18 -27.77
CA LYS A 296 9.70 5.61 -28.04
C LYS A 296 8.60 6.52 -27.49
N GLU A 297 7.34 6.10 -27.66
CA GLU A 297 6.17 6.81 -27.15
C GLU A 297 6.16 6.86 -25.62
N ARG A 298 6.44 5.73 -24.96
CA ARG A 298 6.51 5.65 -23.50
C ARG A 298 7.64 6.52 -22.96
N ALA A 299 8.80 6.54 -23.62
CA ALA A 299 9.93 7.37 -23.23
C ALA A 299 9.63 8.87 -23.37
N GLN A 300 8.98 9.29 -24.46
CA GLN A 300 8.55 10.68 -24.62
C GLN A 300 7.54 11.10 -23.54
N LYS A 301 6.58 10.22 -23.22
CA LYS A 301 5.61 10.47 -22.14
C LYS A 301 6.32 10.62 -20.78
N LEU A 302 7.26 9.73 -20.46
CA LEU A 302 8.05 9.79 -19.24
C LEU A 302 8.91 11.06 -19.17
N GLU A 303 9.54 11.45 -20.26
CA GLU A 303 10.34 12.68 -20.33
C GLU A 303 9.47 13.93 -20.11
N ALA A 304 8.28 13.98 -20.71
CA ALA A 304 7.32 15.06 -20.50
C ALA A 304 6.87 15.14 -19.02
N MET A 305 6.52 14.01 -18.40
CA MET A 305 6.12 13.96 -16.99
C MET A 305 7.27 14.38 -16.06
N SER A 306 8.51 13.95 -16.36
CA SER A 306 9.70 14.33 -15.60
C SER A 306 9.96 15.84 -15.64
N ARG A 307 9.81 16.48 -16.81
CA ARG A 307 9.97 17.93 -16.95
C ARG A 307 8.96 18.70 -16.10
N VAL A 308 7.69 18.30 -16.16
CA VAL A 308 6.63 18.91 -15.34
C VAL A 308 6.93 18.79 -13.84
N MET A 309 7.39 17.63 -13.38
CA MET A 309 7.75 17.45 -11.98
C MET A 309 8.97 18.29 -11.58
N GLN A 310 9.99 18.36 -12.44
CA GLN A 310 11.17 19.18 -12.20
C GLN A 310 10.82 20.66 -12.08
N ASP A 311 9.91 21.17 -12.92
CA ASP A 311 9.43 22.55 -12.85
C ASP A 311 8.69 22.82 -11.54
N LYS A 312 7.83 21.88 -11.09
CA LYS A 312 7.13 21.97 -9.79
C LYS A 312 8.10 22.03 -8.62
N VAL A 313 9.06 21.11 -8.57
CA VAL A 313 10.09 21.06 -7.51
C VAL A 313 10.93 22.33 -7.51
N THR A 314 11.29 22.84 -8.69
CA THR A 314 12.07 24.07 -8.82
C THR A 314 11.26 25.28 -8.32
N ALA A 315 9.97 25.36 -8.66
CA ALA A 315 9.08 26.41 -8.18
C ALA A 315 8.90 26.37 -6.65
N GLU A 316 8.75 25.18 -6.06
CA GLU A 316 8.66 25.00 -4.61
C GLU A 316 9.97 25.36 -3.90
N ALA A 317 11.11 24.95 -4.43
CA ALA A 317 12.43 25.30 -3.89
C ALA A 317 12.66 26.82 -3.89
N LEU A 318 12.27 27.50 -4.97
CA LEU A 318 12.32 28.97 -5.07
C LEU A 318 11.39 29.63 -4.06
N LYS A 319 10.17 29.12 -3.88
CA LYS A 319 9.19 29.62 -2.91
C LYS A 319 9.69 29.48 -1.45
N ASN A 320 10.42 28.40 -1.16
CA ASN A 320 10.97 28.12 0.17
C ASN A 320 12.36 28.73 0.41
N GLY A 321 12.85 29.58 -0.51
CA GLY A 321 14.16 30.24 -0.37
C GLY A 321 15.37 29.29 -0.43
N MET A 322 15.16 28.03 -0.83
CA MET A 322 16.23 27.05 -0.97
C MET A 322 17.06 27.40 -2.21
N LYS A 323 18.31 27.83 -2.00
CA LYS A 323 19.25 28.10 -3.09
C LYS A 323 19.58 26.78 -3.78
N LYS A 324 19.41 26.77 -5.10
CA LYS A 324 19.79 25.68 -6.00
C LYS A 324 21.24 25.24 -5.67
N TRP A 325 21.46 23.96 -5.38
CA TRP A 325 22.82 23.45 -5.20
C TRP A 325 23.59 23.62 -6.51
N SER A 326 24.77 24.23 -6.43
CA SER A 326 25.65 24.53 -7.58
C SER A 326 26.05 23.29 -8.38
N SER A 327 25.91 22.10 -7.81
CA SER A 327 26.08 20.81 -8.49
C SER A 327 25.06 20.54 -9.61
N MET A 328 23.97 21.31 -9.73
CA MET A 328 22.99 21.18 -10.83
C MET A 328 23.22 22.15 -11.99
N ASP A 329 24.14 23.10 -11.89
CA ASP A 329 24.31 24.14 -12.92
C ASP A 329 25.00 23.62 -14.19
N ASN A 330 25.72 22.50 -14.10
CA ASN A 330 26.30 21.81 -15.26
C ASN A 330 25.29 20.97 -16.07
N ILE A 331 24.04 20.84 -15.61
CA ILE A 331 22.97 20.12 -16.32
C ILE A 331 22.16 21.04 -17.26
N SER A 332 22.11 22.35 -17.00
CA SER A 332 21.23 23.26 -17.77
C SER A 332 21.95 24.16 -18.78
N GLN A 333 23.28 24.12 -18.89
CA GLN A 333 24.01 24.87 -19.91
C GLN A 333 24.32 23.99 -21.12
N GLY A 334 23.34 23.83 -22.01
CA GLY A 334 23.58 23.23 -23.33
C GLY A 334 22.34 22.74 -24.06
N GLY A 335 21.49 23.67 -24.53
CA GLY A 335 20.43 23.40 -25.52
C GLY A 335 19.41 22.31 -25.16
N PRO A 336 18.46 21.99 -26.04
CA PRO A 336 17.58 20.84 -25.87
C PRO A 336 18.45 19.58 -26.00
N ARG A 337 19.05 19.11 -24.91
CA ARG A 337 19.56 17.75 -24.86
C ARG A 337 18.36 16.82 -25.01
N ARG A 338 18.15 16.31 -26.22
CA ARG A 338 17.41 15.08 -26.43
C ARG A 338 18.13 14.04 -25.61
N SER A 339 17.54 13.61 -24.50
CA SER A 339 17.95 12.36 -23.88
C SER A 339 17.61 11.26 -24.87
N VAL A 340 18.54 10.96 -25.78
CA VAL A 340 18.36 9.88 -26.75
C VAL A 340 18.57 8.58 -25.98
N ALA A 341 17.52 8.12 -25.28
CA ALA A 341 17.36 6.70 -25.14
C ALA A 341 17.33 6.15 -26.58
N ILE A 342 18.38 5.44 -26.99
CA ILE A 342 18.45 4.81 -28.31
C ILE A 342 17.51 3.61 -28.26
N LEU A 343 16.22 3.87 -28.42
CA LEU A 343 15.20 2.82 -28.42
C LEU A 343 15.18 2.22 -29.83
N SER A 344 15.81 1.06 -29.96
CA SER A 344 15.86 0.25 -31.19
C SER A 344 14.53 -0.39 -31.47
#